data_AF-A0A132BC41-F1
#
_entry.id   AF-A0A132BC41-F1
#
_cell.length_a   1.000
_cell.length_b   1.000
_cell.length_c   1.000
_cell.angle_alpha   90.00
_cell.angle_beta   90.00
_cell.angle_gamma   90.00
#
_symmetry.space_group_name_H-M   'P 1'
#
loop_
_entity.id
_entity.type
_entity.pdbx_description
1 polymer ?
#
loop_
_entity_poly.entity_id
_entity_poly.type
_entity_poly.pdbx_seq_one_letter_code
_entity_poly.pdbx_strand_id
1 'polypeptide(L)'
;MDPSSFNGKTVWSWPRTQPVSFTEETQKGKSQSRFNTFEYWNYDLGSGIDPVLNAEIVEEDDFSTWLKRQPVIKSPSSSLRLVFFVQPIRSAIPFKKSNFETMCEIFGLPPVELHWASDQTGACGMFVTEGDEYTVICSQDINSSALACTIRYQSASNITSGYIRTSFPTEFQDLDLTSQYHACPHPILIPVLLIEYAVRNISVNMYNISSEVWKIKEQTMREDLPTVEYKKLSCRASDIAGKLIMKASALELNLLRLNTLEKKLAYMDTHLPSSSMQKLSTHSVALHSRIAFISNSVEHALLLREAWVERCRFSQSLLSDLIGLQNMSPVGQVVPVCPQCHPSAGSDGQPPRYEI
;
A
#
# COMPACT_ATOMS: atom_id res chain seq x y z
N MET A 1 -18.31 6.96 27.80
CA MET A 1 -18.75 8.24 27.20
C MET A 1 -20.17 8.05 26.72
N ASP A 2 -21.04 9.01 27.03
CA ASP A 2 -22.47 9.00 26.73
C ASP A 2 -22.71 9.09 25.19
N PRO A 3 -23.37 8.09 24.56
CA PRO A 3 -23.62 8.05 23.11
C PRO A 3 -24.54 9.16 22.59
N SER A 4 -25.19 9.91 23.49
CA SER A 4 -26.19 10.95 23.12
C SER A 4 -25.59 12.33 22.80
N SER A 5 -24.27 12.50 22.90
CA SER A 5 -23.57 13.78 22.65
C SER A 5 -23.04 13.97 21.22
N PHE A 6 -23.49 13.14 20.26
CA PHE A 6 -23.00 13.12 18.88
C PHE A 6 -23.46 14.35 18.07
N ASN A 7 -22.65 15.41 18.07
CA ASN A 7 -22.74 16.53 17.14
C ASN A 7 -21.83 16.21 15.94
N GLY A 8 -22.41 15.89 14.77
CA GLY A 8 -21.76 15.29 13.61
C GLY A 8 -20.66 16.10 12.90
N LYS A 9 -19.70 16.68 13.63
CA LYS A 9 -18.58 17.48 13.09
C LYS A 9 -17.23 16.76 13.03
N THR A 10 -17.08 15.56 13.60
CA THR A 10 -15.84 14.78 13.47
C THR A 10 -16.12 13.28 13.48
N VAL A 11 -15.79 12.58 12.39
CA VAL A 11 -15.93 11.11 12.27
C VAL A 11 -14.78 10.36 12.98
N TRP A 12 -13.86 11.07 13.63
CA TRP A 12 -12.73 10.46 14.29
C TRP A 12 -12.90 10.49 15.81
N SER A 13 -13.00 9.31 16.42
CA SER A 13 -12.65 9.13 17.82
C SER A 13 -11.21 8.61 17.84
N TRP A 14 -10.25 9.44 18.26
CA TRP A 14 -8.83 9.07 18.28
C TRP A 14 -8.44 8.57 19.68
N PRO A 15 -8.17 7.27 19.90
CA PRO A 15 -7.61 6.80 21.15
C PRO A 15 -6.09 7.02 21.15
N ARG A 16 -5.64 8.03 21.91
CA ARG A 16 -4.24 8.35 22.29
C ARG A 16 -3.36 8.98 21.19
N THR A 17 -2.78 10.13 21.53
CA THR A 17 -1.65 10.75 20.82
C THR A 17 -0.34 10.16 21.34
N GLN A 18 0.59 9.82 20.46
CA GLN A 18 2.00 9.59 20.83
C GLN A 18 2.83 10.80 20.39
N PRO A 19 3.95 11.11 21.06
CA PRO A 19 4.83 12.19 20.63
C PRO A 19 5.38 11.92 19.22
N VAL A 20 5.22 12.89 18.32
CA VAL A 20 5.85 12.89 17.00
C VAL A 20 7.32 13.23 17.19
N SER A 21 8.20 12.43 16.62
CA SER A 21 9.64 12.72 16.61
C SER A 21 10.04 13.44 15.33
N PHE A 22 10.96 14.39 15.42
CA PHE A 22 11.61 14.96 14.24
C PHE A 22 12.99 14.32 14.06
N THR A 23 13.50 14.23 12.83
CA THR A 23 14.83 13.63 12.57
C THR A 23 15.95 14.36 13.32
N GLU A 24 15.81 15.67 13.56
CA GLU A 24 16.73 16.45 14.41
C GLU A 24 16.84 15.90 15.85
N GLU A 25 15.79 15.23 16.35
CA GLU A 25 15.69 14.78 17.73
C GLU A 25 16.07 13.30 17.92
N THR A 26 16.10 12.49 16.85
CA THR A 26 16.11 11.02 16.99
C THR A 26 17.17 10.26 16.17
N GLN A 27 17.83 10.86 15.18
CA GLN A 27 18.89 10.15 14.45
C GLN A 27 20.09 11.06 14.13
N LYS A 28 21.31 10.53 14.31
CA LYS A 28 22.54 10.98 13.61
C LYS A 28 22.47 10.73 12.09
N GLY A 29 21.27 10.82 11.49
CA GLY A 29 20.99 10.67 10.08
C GLY A 29 20.81 12.06 9.48
N LYS A 30 21.32 12.26 8.26
CA LYS A 30 21.21 13.53 7.54
C LYS A 30 19.72 13.86 7.37
N SER A 31 19.27 14.99 7.94
CA SER A 31 17.99 15.60 7.58
C SER A 31 17.86 15.63 6.06
N GLN A 32 16.66 15.37 5.54
CA GLN A 32 16.42 15.50 4.12
C GLN A 32 16.60 16.98 3.74
N SER A 33 17.69 17.31 3.05
CA SER A 33 18.02 18.69 2.63
C SER A 33 17.36 19.08 1.30
N ARG A 34 16.58 18.16 0.70
CA ARG A 34 16.03 18.28 -0.65
C ARG A 34 14.57 17.86 -0.68
N PHE A 35 13.73 18.71 -1.23
CA PHE A 35 12.30 18.53 -1.34
C PHE A 35 11.95 18.26 -2.79
N ASN A 36 11.35 17.11 -3.09
CA ASN A 36 10.76 16.91 -4.41
C ASN A 36 9.44 17.68 -4.42
N THR A 37 9.23 18.54 -5.40
CA THR A 37 8.01 19.35 -5.49
C THR A 37 7.38 19.22 -6.86
N PHE A 38 6.07 19.44 -6.90
CA PHE A 38 5.27 19.45 -8.12
C PHE A 38 4.35 20.66 -8.12
N GLU A 39 4.37 21.42 -9.21
CA GLU A 39 3.46 22.52 -9.45
C GLU A 39 2.78 22.36 -10.82
N TYR A 40 1.46 22.52 -10.83
CA TYR A 40 0.65 22.57 -12.03
C TYR A 40 -0.29 23.77 -11.95
N TRP A 41 -0.28 24.59 -12.98
CA TRP A 41 -1.15 25.76 -13.13
C TRP A 41 -1.73 25.76 -14.52
N ASN A 42 -3.04 25.60 -14.62
CA ASN A 42 -3.77 25.74 -15.88
C ASN A 42 -4.64 27.00 -15.84
N TYR A 43 -4.86 27.61 -17.00
CA TYR A 43 -5.65 28.82 -17.16
C TYR A 43 -6.73 28.62 -18.23
N ASP A 44 -7.77 29.46 -18.22
CA ASP A 44 -8.87 29.33 -19.19
C ASP A 44 -8.38 29.65 -20.61
N LEU A 45 -9.01 29.00 -21.59
CA LEU A 45 -8.79 29.24 -23.01
C LEU A 45 -9.10 30.73 -23.31
N GLY A 46 -8.10 31.49 -23.72
CA GLY A 46 -8.19 32.94 -23.95
C GLY A 46 -7.39 33.79 -22.97
N SER A 47 -6.80 33.19 -21.92
CA SER A 47 -5.85 33.90 -21.03
C SER A 47 -4.52 34.26 -21.71
N GLY A 48 -4.15 33.55 -22.79
CA GLY A 48 -2.86 33.72 -23.48
C GLY A 48 -1.65 33.26 -22.66
N ILE A 49 -1.88 32.52 -21.57
CA ILE A 49 -0.83 31.99 -20.69
C ILE A 49 -0.78 30.47 -20.85
N ASP A 50 0.42 29.97 -21.16
CA ASP A 50 0.65 28.53 -21.25
C ASP A 50 0.53 27.87 -19.86
N PRO A 51 0.02 26.62 -19.80
CA PRO A 51 0.00 25.87 -18.56
C PRO A 51 1.42 25.72 -18.01
N VAL A 52 1.58 25.99 -16.72
CA VAL A 52 2.85 25.75 -16.02
C VAL A 52 2.81 24.35 -15.44
N LEU A 53 3.85 23.59 -15.71
CA LEU A 53 4.02 22.23 -15.23
C LEU A 53 5.48 22.03 -14.84
N ASN A 54 5.76 22.04 -13.55
CA ASN A 54 7.11 21.96 -13.02
C ASN A 54 7.20 20.84 -11.98
N ALA A 55 8.15 19.93 -12.18
CA ALA A 55 8.62 19.03 -11.15
C ALA A 55 10.08 19.38 -10.87
N GLU A 56 10.39 19.79 -9.64
CA GLU A 56 11.72 20.26 -9.27
C GLU A 56 12.18 19.68 -7.93
N ILE A 57 13.50 19.65 -7.75
CA ILE A 57 14.11 19.32 -6.47
C ILE A 57 14.55 20.65 -5.86
N VAL A 58 13.90 21.04 -4.77
CA VAL A 58 14.16 22.29 -4.04
C VAL A 58 15.10 22.00 -2.89
N GLU A 59 16.21 22.73 -2.81
CA GLU A 59 17.12 22.64 -1.65
C GLU A 59 16.49 23.33 -0.42
N GLU A 60 16.94 22.95 0.77
CA GLU A 60 16.34 23.40 2.03
C GLU A 60 16.29 24.92 2.18
N ASP A 61 17.35 25.62 1.79
CA ASP A 61 17.45 27.08 1.89
C ASP A 61 16.42 27.80 0.98
N ASP A 62 16.02 27.17 -0.12
CA ASP A 62 15.06 27.71 -1.08
C ASP A 62 13.61 27.30 -0.80
N PHE A 63 13.39 26.35 0.11
CA PHE A 63 12.07 25.75 0.34
C PHE A 63 11.02 26.75 0.81
N SER A 64 11.36 27.67 1.72
CA SER A 64 10.43 28.73 2.17
C SER A 64 10.06 29.68 1.03
N THR A 65 11.03 30.01 0.16
CA THR A 65 10.80 30.82 -1.04
C THR A 65 9.87 30.12 -2.00
N TRP A 66 10.07 28.81 -2.23
CA TRP A 66 9.20 27.99 -3.05
C TRP A 66 7.76 27.95 -2.53
N LEU A 67 7.57 27.67 -1.24
CA LEU A 67 6.23 27.60 -0.63
C LEU A 67 5.43 28.89 -0.84
N LYS A 68 6.09 30.05 -0.80
CA LYS A 68 5.48 31.37 -0.96
C LYS A 68 5.18 31.77 -2.41
N ARG A 69 5.65 31.00 -3.41
CA ARG A 69 5.33 31.25 -4.83
C ARG A 69 3.81 31.27 -5.04
N GLN A 70 3.35 32.19 -5.86
CA GLN A 70 1.94 32.41 -6.19
C GLN A 70 1.71 32.16 -7.68
N PRO A 71 0.50 31.76 -8.09
CA PRO A 71 0.19 31.65 -9.51
C PRO A 71 0.24 33.02 -10.19
N VAL A 72 0.54 33.02 -11.50
CA VAL A 72 0.60 34.25 -12.32
C VAL A 72 -0.75 34.98 -12.32
N ILE A 73 -1.85 34.23 -12.45
CA ILE A 73 -3.22 34.72 -12.26
C ILE A 73 -3.77 34.14 -10.96
N LYS A 74 -4.41 34.98 -10.13
CA LYS A 74 -4.96 34.62 -8.82
C LYS A 74 -6.00 33.48 -8.83
N SER A 75 -6.56 33.15 -9.99
CA SER A 75 -7.65 32.18 -10.13
C SER A 75 -7.41 31.26 -11.33
N PRO A 76 -6.50 30.27 -11.22
CA PRO A 76 -6.28 29.27 -12.26
C PRO A 76 -7.57 28.47 -12.58
N SER A 77 -7.66 27.96 -13.80
CA SER A 77 -8.74 27.06 -14.25
C SER A 77 -8.62 25.66 -13.64
N SER A 78 -7.40 25.27 -13.26
CA SER A 78 -7.12 24.21 -12.30
C SER A 78 -5.68 24.31 -11.81
N SER A 79 -5.42 23.84 -10.60
CA SER A 79 -4.05 23.85 -10.07
C SER A 79 -3.76 22.78 -9.03
N LEU A 80 -2.47 22.48 -8.89
CA LEU A 80 -1.93 21.53 -7.93
C LEU A 80 -0.56 21.98 -7.46
N ARG A 81 -0.34 21.96 -6.14
CA ARG A 81 0.97 22.14 -5.51
C ARG A 81 1.22 21.02 -4.52
N LEU A 82 2.29 20.26 -4.70
CA LEU A 82 2.60 19.14 -3.83
C LEU A 82 4.06 19.13 -3.42
N VAL A 83 4.30 18.73 -2.18
CA VAL A 83 5.61 18.36 -1.66
C VAL A 83 5.65 16.84 -1.47
N PHE A 84 6.73 16.20 -1.92
CA PHE A 84 6.96 14.76 -1.79
C PHE A 84 8.19 14.51 -0.94
N PHE A 85 8.04 13.64 0.05
CA PHE A 85 9.16 13.26 0.91
C PHE A 85 9.13 11.77 1.27
N VAL A 86 10.33 11.25 1.51
CA VAL A 86 10.52 9.85 1.90
C VAL A 86 10.63 9.80 3.42
N GLN A 87 9.72 9.06 4.03
CA GLN A 87 9.60 8.84 5.46
C GLN A 87 9.69 7.33 5.76
N PRO A 88 10.91 6.81 5.99
CA PRO A 88 11.12 5.40 6.32
C PRO A 88 10.54 5.03 7.69
N ILE A 89 10.56 5.97 8.64
CA ILE A 89 10.05 5.78 10.01
C ILE A 89 8.74 6.57 10.13
N ARG A 90 7.63 5.84 10.30
CA ARG A 90 6.27 6.39 10.28
C ARG A 90 6.00 7.52 11.28
N SER A 91 6.68 7.48 12.44
CA SER A 91 6.57 8.47 13.52
C SER A 91 7.61 9.59 13.44
N ALA A 92 8.50 9.58 12.45
CA ALA A 92 9.60 10.53 12.34
C ALA A 92 9.45 11.43 11.10
N ILE A 93 9.24 12.74 11.27
CA ILE A 93 9.23 13.68 10.14
C ILE A 93 10.67 13.83 9.61
N PRO A 94 10.92 13.63 8.30
CA PRO A 94 12.29 13.55 7.77
C PRO A 94 13.00 14.91 7.55
N PHE A 95 12.44 16.02 8.05
CA PHE A 95 12.95 17.38 7.86
C PHE A 95 12.77 18.22 9.12
N LYS A 96 13.42 19.39 9.14
CA LYS A 96 13.35 20.34 10.26
C LYS A 96 11.90 20.67 10.60
N LYS A 97 11.61 20.74 11.89
CA LYS A 97 10.28 21.07 12.42
C LYS A 97 9.75 22.39 11.84
N SER A 98 10.61 23.42 11.79
CA SER A 98 10.26 24.73 11.24
C SER A 98 9.79 24.67 9.78
N ASN A 99 10.41 23.83 8.95
CA ASN A 99 10.04 23.70 7.53
C ASN A 99 8.70 22.99 7.37
N PHE A 100 8.44 21.96 8.20
CA PHE A 100 7.14 21.27 8.20
C PHE A 100 6.02 22.18 8.68
N GLU A 101 6.22 22.88 9.80
CA GLU A 101 5.23 23.81 10.35
C GLU A 101 4.92 24.94 9.34
N THR A 102 5.95 25.51 8.71
CA THR A 102 5.79 26.52 7.66
C THR A 102 5.01 25.98 6.45
N MET A 103 5.29 24.75 6.02
CA MET A 103 4.54 24.11 4.92
C MET A 103 3.07 23.91 5.29
N CYS A 104 2.80 23.35 6.47
CA CYS A 104 1.44 23.13 6.95
C CYS A 104 0.67 24.45 7.13
N GLU A 105 1.32 25.51 7.61
CA GLU A 105 0.72 26.85 7.71
C GLU A 105 0.37 27.41 6.33
N ILE A 106 1.32 27.41 5.38
CA ILE A 106 1.13 27.99 4.03
C ILE A 106 0.05 27.23 3.24
N PHE A 107 0.05 25.90 3.32
CA PHE A 107 -1.00 25.08 2.70
C PHE A 107 -2.29 25.04 3.54
N GLY A 108 -2.26 25.56 4.77
CA GLY A 108 -3.31 25.47 5.80
C GLY A 108 -3.82 24.06 6.00
N LEU A 109 -2.89 23.12 6.17
CA LEU A 109 -3.18 21.72 6.47
C LEU A 109 -3.37 21.55 7.98
N PRO A 110 -4.30 20.67 8.40
CA PRO A 110 -4.43 20.33 9.81
C PRO A 110 -3.22 19.52 10.30
N PRO A 111 -2.95 19.53 11.63
CA PRO A 111 -1.81 18.85 12.25
C PRO A 111 -2.02 17.32 12.33
N VAL A 112 -2.11 16.67 11.18
CA VAL A 112 -2.39 15.22 11.06
C VAL A 112 -1.25 14.35 11.56
N GLU A 113 -0.04 14.91 11.65
CA GLU A 113 1.17 14.26 12.14
C GLU A 113 1.05 13.77 13.56
N LEU A 114 0.28 14.47 14.40
CA LEU A 114 -0.01 14.08 15.78
C LEU A 114 -0.69 12.71 15.88
N HIS A 115 -1.22 12.21 14.77
CA HIS A 115 -1.92 10.94 14.67
C HIS A 115 -1.16 9.89 13.85
N TRP A 116 0.02 10.20 13.33
CA TRP A 116 0.78 9.25 12.52
C TRP A 116 1.25 8.03 13.29
N ALA A 117 1.42 8.14 14.60
CA ALA A 117 1.79 7.04 15.48
C ALA A 117 0.58 6.24 16.02
N SER A 118 -0.64 6.54 15.57
CA SER A 118 -1.81 5.72 15.92
C SER A 118 -1.71 4.33 15.31
N ASP A 119 -1.92 3.31 16.14
CA ASP A 119 -2.00 1.90 15.73
C ASP A 119 -3.29 1.59 14.95
N GLN A 120 -4.30 2.46 15.08
CA GLN A 120 -5.52 2.40 14.26
C GLN A 120 -5.26 3.10 12.93
N THR A 121 -4.61 2.38 12.01
CA THR A 121 -4.37 2.83 10.62
C THR A 121 -5.54 2.54 9.72
N GLY A 122 -5.65 3.29 8.62
CA GLY A 122 -6.65 3.03 7.59
C GLY A 122 -7.50 4.23 7.20
N ALA A 123 -7.42 5.30 7.98
CA ALA A 123 -8.19 6.52 7.80
C ALA A 123 -8.03 7.14 6.40
N CYS A 124 -9.08 7.07 5.59
CA CYS A 124 -9.33 8.06 4.55
C CYS A 124 -10.46 8.97 5.02
N GLY A 125 -10.27 10.28 4.95
CA GLY A 125 -11.23 11.24 5.45
C GLY A 125 -11.23 12.50 4.62
N MET A 126 -12.36 13.20 4.63
CA MET A 126 -12.48 14.54 4.08
C MET A 126 -13.11 15.44 5.13
N PHE A 127 -12.45 16.56 5.39
CA PHE A 127 -12.88 17.62 6.29
C PHE A 127 -13.34 18.80 5.45
N VAL A 128 -14.49 19.35 5.79
CA VAL A 128 -14.96 20.62 5.23
C VAL A 128 -14.59 21.69 6.24
N THR A 129 -13.73 22.63 5.85
CA THR A 129 -13.39 23.80 6.66
C THR A 129 -14.28 24.99 6.29
N GLU A 130 -14.26 26.04 7.08
CA GLU A 130 -15.02 27.26 6.81
C GLU A 130 -14.59 27.84 5.44
N GLY A 131 -15.55 28.14 4.56
CA GLY A 131 -15.29 28.73 3.23
C GLY A 131 -15.20 27.75 2.05
N ASP A 132 -15.95 26.64 2.07
CA ASP A 132 -16.01 25.65 0.98
C ASP A 132 -14.63 25.07 0.60
N GLU A 133 -13.86 24.77 1.64
CA GLU A 133 -12.54 24.20 1.54
C GLU A 133 -12.56 22.75 2.01
N TYR A 134 -11.85 21.89 1.29
CA TYR A 134 -11.91 20.45 1.46
C TYR A 134 -10.53 19.89 1.73
N THR A 135 -10.29 19.39 2.94
CA THR A 135 -9.05 18.68 3.26
C THR A 135 -9.27 17.19 3.15
N VAL A 136 -8.56 16.53 2.23
CA VAL A 136 -8.58 15.07 2.05
C VAL A 136 -7.31 14.47 2.62
N ILE A 137 -7.47 13.49 3.49
CA ILE A 137 -6.38 12.77 4.15
C ILE A 137 -6.49 11.31 3.76
N CYS A 138 -5.41 10.76 3.22
CA CYS A 138 -5.23 9.34 2.98
C CYS A 138 -4.03 8.88 3.82
N SER A 139 -4.29 8.18 4.93
CA SER A 139 -3.25 7.75 5.85
C SER A 139 -2.44 6.55 5.34
N GLN A 140 -1.23 6.42 5.85
CA GLN A 140 -0.40 5.24 5.59
C GLN A 140 -1.01 4.02 6.30
N ASP A 141 -0.93 2.85 5.68
CA ASP A 141 -1.28 1.59 6.33
C ASP A 141 -0.01 0.77 6.63
N ILE A 142 -0.04 0.02 7.73
CA ILE A 142 1.06 -0.82 8.23
C ILE A 142 1.36 -1.96 7.24
N ASN A 143 0.36 -2.44 6.49
CA ASN A 143 0.45 -3.68 5.72
C ASN A 143 0.50 -3.50 4.19
N SER A 144 0.07 -2.33 3.67
CA SER A 144 -0.38 -2.25 2.27
C SER A 144 0.08 -1.04 1.47
N SER A 145 0.28 0.12 2.11
CA SER A 145 0.56 1.37 1.39
C SER A 145 1.73 2.07 2.04
N ALA A 146 2.85 2.15 1.33
CA ALA A 146 3.93 3.07 1.69
C ALA A 146 3.51 4.53 1.48
N LEU A 147 2.51 4.79 0.64
CA LEU A 147 2.04 6.13 0.29
C LEU A 147 0.94 6.62 1.21
N ALA A 148 1.01 7.91 1.53
CA ALA A 148 -0.02 8.67 2.23
C ALA A 148 -0.04 10.11 1.71
N CYS A 149 -1.18 10.77 1.79
CA CYS A 149 -1.29 12.18 1.41
C CYS A 149 -2.18 12.98 2.36
N THR A 150 -1.92 14.28 2.40
CA THR A 150 -2.80 15.27 3.01
C THR A 150 -2.86 16.45 2.05
N ILE A 151 -4.03 16.67 1.47
CA ILE A 151 -4.27 17.70 0.47
C ILE A 151 -5.45 18.55 0.89
N ARG A 152 -5.41 19.84 0.58
CA ARG A 152 -6.49 20.80 0.74
C ARG A 152 -6.85 21.37 -0.61
N TYR A 153 -8.14 21.39 -0.90
CA TYR A 153 -8.73 22.04 -2.06
C TYR A 153 -9.49 23.28 -1.61
N GLN A 154 -9.14 24.43 -2.17
CA GLN A 154 -9.80 25.70 -1.96
C GLN A 154 -10.66 26.03 -3.18
N SER A 155 -11.98 25.92 -3.06
CA SER A 155 -12.90 26.12 -4.19
C SER A 155 -12.87 27.55 -4.73
N ALA A 156 -12.75 28.55 -3.86
CA ALA A 156 -12.74 29.97 -4.24
C ALA A 156 -11.56 30.36 -5.15
N SER A 157 -10.37 29.81 -4.88
CA SER A 157 -9.15 30.03 -5.67
C SER A 157 -8.89 28.93 -6.70
N ASN A 158 -9.61 27.80 -6.59
CA ASN A 158 -9.42 26.58 -7.36
C ASN A 158 -7.98 26.02 -7.25
N ILE A 159 -7.48 26.02 -6.00
CA ILE A 159 -6.13 25.58 -5.65
C ILE A 159 -6.18 24.30 -4.83
N THR A 160 -5.51 23.26 -5.34
CA THR A 160 -5.18 22.06 -4.56
C THR A 160 -3.74 22.16 -4.07
N SER A 161 -3.52 22.05 -2.77
CA SER A 161 -2.18 22.08 -2.17
C SER A 161 -2.01 20.99 -1.12
N GLY A 162 -0.80 20.48 -0.92
CA GLY A 162 -0.59 19.44 0.09
C GLY A 162 0.76 18.75 0.02
N TYR A 163 0.83 17.58 0.64
CA TYR A 163 2.00 16.73 0.55
C TYR A 163 1.64 15.25 0.37
N ILE A 164 2.59 14.51 -0.21
CA ILE A 164 2.60 13.07 -0.30
C ILE A 164 3.85 12.57 0.42
N ARG A 165 3.68 11.52 1.22
CA ARG A 165 4.79 10.85 1.90
C ARG A 165 4.82 9.39 1.51
N THR A 166 6.03 8.86 1.33
CA THR A 166 6.27 7.44 1.01
C THR A 166 7.30 6.84 1.95
N SER A 167 7.27 5.54 2.20
CA SER A 167 8.42 4.83 2.77
C SER A 167 9.51 4.48 1.74
N PHE A 168 9.24 4.55 0.43
CA PHE A 168 10.15 4.12 -0.64
C PHE A 168 10.31 5.17 -1.75
N PRO A 169 11.54 5.61 -2.11
CA PRO A 169 11.77 6.68 -3.09
C PRO A 169 11.25 6.39 -4.50
N THR A 170 11.24 5.13 -4.93
CA THR A 170 10.93 4.73 -6.32
C THR A 170 9.45 4.90 -6.68
N GLU A 171 8.56 4.97 -5.70
CA GLU A 171 7.11 4.97 -5.92
C GLU A 171 6.60 6.23 -6.61
N PHE A 172 7.36 7.34 -6.55
CA PHE A 172 6.93 8.60 -7.14
C PHE A 172 7.01 8.62 -8.66
N GLN A 173 8.02 7.97 -9.24
CA GLN A 173 8.23 7.96 -10.69
C GLN A 173 7.16 7.13 -11.41
N ASP A 174 6.65 6.10 -10.74
CA ASP A 174 5.64 5.19 -11.30
C ASP A 174 4.24 5.80 -11.40
N LEU A 175 3.96 6.90 -10.68
CA LEU A 175 2.64 7.52 -10.67
C LEU A 175 2.33 8.36 -11.92
N ASP A 176 3.35 8.77 -12.67
CA ASP A 176 3.23 9.69 -13.82
C ASP A 176 2.26 10.86 -13.53
N LEU A 177 2.45 11.47 -12.37
CA LEU A 177 1.47 12.40 -11.81
C LEU A 177 1.19 13.58 -12.75
N THR A 178 2.23 14.05 -13.43
CA THR A 178 2.17 15.06 -14.48
C THR A 178 1.07 14.78 -15.49
N SER A 179 1.16 13.65 -16.19
CA SER A 179 0.25 13.31 -17.27
C SER A 179 -1.15 13.00 -16.74
N GLN A 180 -1.21 12.30 -15.60
CA GLN A 180 -2.48 11.94 -14.96
C GLN A 180 -3.27 13.19 -14.51
N TYR A 181 -2.61 14.14 -13.87
CA TYR A 181 -3.26 15.35 -13.38
C TYR A 181 -3.61 16.31 -14.52
N HIS A 182 -2.78 16.40 -15.55
CA HIS A 182 -3.11 17.17 -16.75
C HIS A 182 -4.40 16.63 -17.41
N ALA A 183 -4.57 15.31 -17.49
CA ALA A 183 -5.77 14.68 -18.04
C ALA A 183 -7.01 14.78 -17.13
N CYS A 184 -6.82 14.82 -15.81
CA CYS A 184 -7.89 14.85 -14.82
C CYS A 184 -7.54 15.76 -13.63
N PRO A 185 -7.58 17.09 -13.80
CA PRO A 185 -7.17 18.05 -12.78
C PRO A 185 -8.24 18.22 -11.70
N HIS A 186 -8.37 17.20 -10.85
CA HIS A 186 -9.35 17.13 -9.77
C HIS A 186 -8.65 16.75 -8.46
N PRO A 187 -8.98 17.39 -7.31
CA PRO A 187 -8.29 17.13 -6.04
C PRO A 187 -8.33 15.66 -5.60
N ILE A 188 -9.46 14.98 -5.81
CA ILE A 188 -9.63 13.55 -5.48
C ILE A 188 -8.76 12.62 -6.34
N LEU A 189 -8.21 13.07 -7.48
CA LEU A 189 -7.34 12.22 -8.30
C LEU A 189 -6.13 11.72 -7.49
N ILE A 190 -5.51 12.58 -6.69
CA ILE A 190 -4.30 12.23 -5.92
C ILE A 190 -4.53 11.01 -5.03
N PRO A 191 -5.47 11.01 -4.07
CA PRO A 191 -5.68 9.83 -3.24
C PRO A 191 -6.14 8.60 -4.03
N VAL A 192 -6.85 8.77 -5.16
CA VAL A 192 -7.22 7.65 -6.05
C VAL A 192 -5.97 7.00 -6.67
N LEU A 193 -5.03 7.80 -7.20
CA LEU A 193 -3.77 7.30 -7.77
C LEU A 193 -2.92 6.55 -6.74
N LEU A 194 -2.87 7.04 -5.50
CA LEU A 194 -2.12 6.36 -4.44
C LEU A 194 -2.72 4.99 -4.09
N ILE A 195 -4.06 4.90 -4.04
CA ILE A 195 -4.74 3.62 -3.79
C ILE A 195 -4.57 2.69 -4.98
N GLU A 196 -4.71 3.18 -6.21
CA GLU A 196 -4.50 2.40 -7.43
C GLU A 196 -3.10 1.80 -7.48
N TYR A 197 -2.08 2.59 -7.15
CA TYR A 197 -0.70 2.13 -7.06
C TYR A 197 -0.53 1.02 -6.01
N ALA A 198 -1.09 1.22 -4.81
CA ALA A 198 -1.06 0.21 -3.75
C ALA A 198 -1.75 -1.10 -4.19
N VAL A 199 -2.95 -1.01 -4.78
CA VAL A 199 -3.72 -2.16 -5.29
C VAL A 199 -2.95 -2.90 -6.37
N ARG A 200 -2.33 -2.18 -7.31
CA ARG A 200 -1.49 -2.77 -8.36
C ARG A 200 -0.34 -3.57 -7.75
N ASN A 201 0.41 -2.96 -6.83
CA ASN A 201 1.56 -3.61 -6.19
C ASN A 201 1.16 -4.84 -5.37
N ILE A 202 0.03 -4.76 -4.64
CA ILE A 202 -0.49 -5.91 -3.91
C ILE A 202 -0.90 -7.03 -4.86
N SER A 203 -1.60 -6.70 -5.95
CA SER A 203 -2.08 -7.67 -6.94
C SER A 203 -0.92 -8.40 -7.64
N VAL A 204 0.13 -7.68 -8.04
CA VAL A 204 1.36 -8.28 -8.61
C VAL A 204 2.02 -9.23 -7.62
N ASN A 205 2.13 -8.82 -6.35
CA ASN A 205 2.69 -9.69 -5.31
C ASN A 205 1.85 -10.95 -5.09
N MET A 206 0.53 -10.83 -5.08
CA MET A 206 -0.37 -11.97 -4.96
C MET A 206 -0.26 -12.93 -6.16
N TYR A 207 -0.14 -12.39 -7.37
CA TYR A 207 0.11 -13.20 -8.56
C TYR A 207 1.43 -13.97 -8.46
N ASN A 208 2.51 -13.32 -8.01
CA ASN A 208 3.79 -13.99 -7.78
C ASN A 208 3.67 -15.11 -6.74
N ILE A 209 2.94 -14.86 -5.63
CA ILE A 209 2.65 -15.88 -4.62
C ILE A 209 1.84 -17.05 -5.21
N SER A 210 0.92 -16.80 -6.14
CA SER A 210 0.13 -17.86 -6.78
C SER A 210 1.00 -18.88 -7.52
N SER A 211 2.11 -18.44 -8.11
CA SER A 211 3.07 -19.35 -8.76
C SER A 211 3.69 -20.34 -7.76
N GLU A 212 3.90 -19.89 -6.52
CA GLU A 212 4.43 -20.72 -5.44
C GLU A 212 3.39 -21.72 -4.92
N VAL A 213 2.10 -21.33 -4.89
CA VAL A 213 0.98 -22.24 -4.59
C VAL A 213 0.96 -23.40 -5.59
N TRP A 214 1.15 -23.10 -6.88
CA TRP A 214 1.19 -24.12 -7.93
C TRP A 214 2.36 -25.08 -7.76
N LYS A 215 3.55 -24.57 -7.44
CA LYS A 215 4.73 -25.41 -7.16
C LYS A 215 4.49 -26.35 -5.97
N ILE A 216 3.87 -25.85 -4.89
CA ILE A 216 3.52 -26.69 -3.74
C ILE A 216 2.55 -27.79 -4.16
N LYS A 217 1.50 -27.46 -4.91
CA LYS A 217 0.53 -28.44 -5.40
C LYS A 217 1.22 -29.54 -6.21
N GLU A 218 2.07 -29.17 -7.15
CA GLU A 218 2.82 -30.12 -7.99
C GLU A 218 3.74 -31.02 -7.17
N GLN A 219 4.46 -30.44 -6.19
CA GLN A 219 5.35 -31.20 -5.30
C GLN A 219 4.58 -32.12 -4.35
N THR A 220 3.40 -31.70 -3.89
CA THR A 220 2.53 -32.50 -2.99
C THR A 220 1.97 -33.74 -3.70
N MET A 221 1.82 -33.71 -5.02
CA MET A 221 1.35 -34.84 -5.82
C MET A 221 2.45 -35.88 -6.12
N ARG A 222 3.69 -35.69 -5.63
CA ARG A 222 4.77 -36.67 -5.77
C ARG A 222 4.70 -37.72 -4.66
N GLU A 223 4.65 -38.99 -5.06
CA GLU A 223 4.49 -40.14 -4.15
C GLU A 223 5.81 -40.60 -3.50
N ASP A 224 6.95 -40.08 -3.96
CA ASP A 224 8.30 -40.55 -3.62
C ASP A 224 9.09 -39.62 -2.69
N LEU A 225 8.44 -38.60 -2.11
CA LEU A 225 9.13 -37.65 -1.25
C LEU A 225 9.37 -38.23 0.17
N PRO A 226 10.56 -37.99 0.76
CA PRO A 226 10.81 -38.36 2.15
C PRO A 226 9.99 -37.47 3.10
N THR A 227 9.64 -37.99 4.28
CA THR A 227 8.78 -37.31 5.29
C THR A 227 9.25 -35.90 5.65
N VAL A 228 10.57 -35.68 5.68
CA VAL A 228 11.17 -34.36 5.95
C VAL A 228 10.78 -33.33 4.90
N GLU A 229 10.71 -33.72 3.63
CA GLU A 229 10.29 -32.84 2.54
C GLU A 229 8.79 -32.55 2.61
N TYR A 230 7.95 -33.53 2.98
CA TYR A 230 6.53 -33.26 3.23
C TYR A 230 6.29 -32.25 4.37
N LYS A 231 7.08 -32.33 5.46
CA LYS A 231 7.02 -31.33 6.55
C LYS A 231 7.41 -29.94 6.07
N LYS A 232 8.49 -29.82 5.28
CA LYS A 232 8.91 -28.54 4.68
C LYS A 232 7.83 -27.95 3.77
N LEU A 233 7.20 -28.78 2.93
CA LEU A 233 6.10 -28.36 2.05
C LEU A 233 4.90 -27.86 2.85
N SER A 234 4.54 -28.55 3.94
CA SER A 234 3.42 -28.16 4.80
C SER A 234 3.69 -26.80 5.47
N CYS A 235 4.88 -26.59 6.03
CA CYS A 235 5.29 -25.29 6.57
C CYS A 235 5.24 -24.18 5.50
N ARG A 236 5.78 -24.44 4.31
CA ARG A 236 5.76 -23.48 3.20
C ARG A 236 4.34 -23.14 2.76
N ALA A 237 3.43 -24.11 2.75
CA ALA A 237 2.01 -23.90 2.44
C ALA A 237 1.35 -22.99 3.48
N SER A 238 1.67 -23.17 4.77
CA SER A 238 1.22 -22.29 5.86
C SER A 238 1.73 -20.85 5.68
N ASP A 239 3.01 -20.69 5.39
CA ASP A 239 3.62 -19.38 5.19
C ASP A 239 3.00 -18.65 4.00
N ILE A 240 2.75 -19.36 2.90
CA ILE A 240 2.10 -18.80 1.72
C ILE A 240 0.65 -18.40 2.02
N ALA A 241 -0.12 -19.26 2.70
CA ALA A 241 -1.48 -18.92 3.10
C ALA A 241 -1.50 -17.68 3.99
N GLY A 242 -0.58 -17.56 4.95
CA GLY A 242 -0.42 -16.37 5.79
C GLY A 242 -0.13 -15.10 4.98
N LYS A 243 0.80 -15.18 4.01
CA LYS A 243 1.10 -14.06 3.11
C LYS A 243 -0.13 -13.63 2.28
N LEU A 244 -0.88 -14.59 1.73
CA LEU A 244 -2.11 -14.30 0.98
C LEU A 244 -3.19 -13.65 1.84
N ILE A 245 -3.33 -14.08 3.10
CA ILE A 245 -4.28 -13.47 4.05
C ILE A 245 -3.92 -12.01 4.30
N MET A 246 -2.65 -11.72 4.61
CA MET A 246 -2.18 -10.34 4.85
C MET A 246 -2.39 -9.43 3.64
N LYS A 247 -2.15 -9.93 2.42
CA LYS A 247 -2.37 -9.17 1.17
C LYS A 247 -3.86 -8.94 0.88
N ALA A 248 -4.74 -9.88 1.23
CA ALA A 248 -6.18 -9.64 1.12
C ALA A 248 -6.68 -8.61 2.12
N SER A 249 -6.24 -8.63 3.38
CA SER A 249 -6.61 -7.59 4.35
C SER A 249 -6.16 -6.20 3.90
N ALA A 250 -5.00 -6.13 3.25
CA ALA A 250 -4.51 -4.93 2.58
C ALA A 250 -5.44 -4.46 1.43
N LEU A 251 -5.94 -5.39 0.59
CA LEU A 251 -6.89 -5.09 -0.47
C LEU A 251 -8.26 -4.63 0.08
N GLU A 252 -8.80 -5.32 1.08
CA GLU A 252 -10.06 -4.97 1.76
C GLU A 252 -10.01 -3.54 2.33
N LEU A 253 -8.88 -3.17 2.93
CA LEU A 253 -8.68 -1.81 3.41
C LEU A 253 -8.69 -0.78 2.28
N ASN A 254 -8.04 -1.08 1.16
CA ASN A 254 -8.05 -0.20 0.00
C ASN A 254 -9.45 -0.10 -0.64
N LEU A 255 -10.23 -1.17 -0.65
CA LEU A 255 -11.64 -1.14 -1.05
C LEU A 255 -12.46 -0.20 -0.16
N LEU A 256 -12.28 -0.28 1.17
CA LEU A 256 -12.93 0.64 2.11
C LEU A 256 -12.56 2.11 1.83
N ARG A 257 -11.29 2.37 1.48
CA ARG A 257 -10.82 3.72 1.13
C ARG A 257 -11.43 4.21 -0.18
N LEU A 258 -11.52 3.37 -1.21
CA LEU A 258 -12.19 3.68 -2.47
C LEU A 258 -13.66 4.04 -2.26
N ASN A 259 -14.39 3.21 -1.50
CA ASN A 259 -15.79 3.47 -1.15
C ASN A 259 -15.95 4.77 -0.35
N THR A 260 -14.96 5.12 0.46
CA THR A 260 -14.94 6.40 1.18
C THR A 260 -14.72 7.56 0.21
N LEU A 261 -13.74 7.47 -0.68
CA LEU A 261 -13.47 8.49 -1.69
C LEU A 261 -14.64 8.69 -2.65
N GLU A 262 -15.32 7.63 -3.07
CA GLU A 262 -16.52 7.69 -3.90
C GLU A 262 -17.62 8.53 -3.22
N LYS A 263 -17.91 8.24 -1.93
CA LYS A 263 -18.87 9.02 -1.13
C LYS A 263 -18.44 10.47 -0.97
N LYS A 264 -17.13 10.72 -0.83
CA LYS A 264 -16.59 12.09 -0.71
C LYS A 264 -16.65 12.84 -2.03
N LEU A 265 -16.38 12.19 -3.15
CA LEU A 265 -16.54 12.74 -4.49
C LEU A 265 -18.00 13.11 -4.75
N ALA A 266 -18.94 12.19 -4.49
CA ALA A 266 -20.38 12.47 -4.60
C ALA A 266 -20.84 13.64 -3.70
N TYR A 267 -20.25 13.77 -2.51
CA TYR A 267 -20.49 14.91 -1.64
C TYR A 267 -19.96 16.22 -2.26
N MET A 268 -18.73 16.22 -2.78
CA MET A 268 -18.17 17.39 -3.47
C MET A 268 -19.03 17.78 -4.67
N ASP A 269 -19.49 16.81 -5.46
CA ASP A 269 -20.32 17.03 -6.65
C ASP A 269 -21.63 17.78 -6.36
N THR A 270 -22.13 17.66 -5.13
CA THR A 270 -23.42 18.24 -4.70
C THR A 270 -23.28 19.51 -3.87
N HIS A 271 -22.11 19.76 -3.27
CA HIS A 271 -21.91 20.86 -2.31
C HIS A 271 -20.93 21.92 -2.79
N LEU A 272 -20.16 21.67 -3.84
CA LEU A 272 -19.25 22.68 -4.40
C LEU A 272 -20.04 23.81 -5.08
N PRO A 273 -19.53 25.06 -5.03
CA PRO A 273 -20.11 26.18 -5.78
C PRO A 273 -20.23 25.83 -7.27
N SER A 274 -21.31 26.27 -7.92
CA SER A 274 -21.60 25.91 -9.33
C SER A 274 -20.47 26.28 -10.29
N SER A 275 -19.74 27.37 -10.02
CA SER A 275 -18.57 27.78 -10.80
C SER A 275 -17.40 26.81 -10.71
N SER A 276 -17.16 26.23 -9.52
CA SER A 276 -16.16 25.18 -9.32
C SER A 276 -16.63 23.87 -9.95
N MET A 277 -17.90 23.51 -9.75
CA MET A 277 -18.47 22.29 -10.32
C MET A 277 -18.46 22.27 -11.84
N GLN A 278 -18.69 23.41 -12.49
CA GLN A 278 -18.61 23.48 -13.95
C GLN A 278 -17.22 23.08 -14.46
N LYS A 279 -16.15 23.46 -13.74
CA LYS A 279 -14.76 23.10 -14.07
C LYS A 279 -14.42 21.64 -13.75
N LEU A 280 -15.02 21.08 -12.71
CA LEU A 280 -14.69 19.74 -12.21
C LEU A 280 -15.59 18.62 -12.76
N SER A 281 -16.79 18.94 -13.25
CA SER A 281 -17.85 17.95 -13.56
C SER A 281 -17.40 16.79 -14.46
N THR A 282 -16.73 17.08 -15.57
CA THR A 282 -16.22 16.04 -16.49
C THR A 282 -15.19 15.16 -15.79
N HIS A 283 -14.34 15.74 -14.94
CA HIS A 283 -13.32 15.01 -14.20
C HIS A 283 -13.92 14.19 -13.05
N SER A 284 -14.98 14.67 -12.39
CA SER A 284 -15.73 13.91 -11.40
C SER A 284 -16.31 12.63 -12.01
N VAL A 285 -16.94 12.71 -13.19
CA VAL A 285 -17.49 11.52 -13.89
C VAL A 285 -16.40 10.49 -14.21
N ALA A 286 -15.25 10.97 -14.70
CA ALA A 286 -14.10 10.11 -14.98
C ALA A 286 -13.57 9.44 -13.70
N LEU A 287 -13.52 10.17 -12.58
CA LEU A 287 -13.08 9.64 -11.30
C LEU A 287 -14.05 8.62 -10.71
N HIS A 288 -15.37 8.84 -10.77
CA HIS A 288 -16.34 7.82 -10.37
C HIS A 288 -16.13 6.52 -11.15
N SER A 289 -15.95 6.63 -12.47
CA SER A 289 -15.70 5.46 -13.33
C SER A 289 -14.38 4.76 -12.97
N ARG A 290 -13.32 5.53 -12.71
CA ARG A 290 -12.01 5.00 -12.31
C ARG A 290 -12.08 4.31 -10.96
N ILE A 291 -12.75 4.90 -9.97
CA ILE A 291 -12.95 4.31 -8.65
C ILE A 291 -13.70 2.98 -8.77
N ALA A 292 -14.81 2.95 -9.52
CA ALA A 292 -15.58 1.73 -9.74
C ALA A 292 -14.73 0.62 -10.41
N PHE A 293 -13.92 0.98 -11.41
CA PHE A 293 -13.02 0.04 -12.07
C PHE A 293 -11.98 -0.56 -11.09
N ILE A 294 -11.35 0.28 -10.25
CA ILE A 294 -10.39 -0.19 -9.26
C ILE A 294 -11.09 -1.07 -8.22
N SER A 295 -12.26 -0.66 -7.70
CA SER A 295 -13.04 -1.44 -6.75
C SER A 295 -13.36 -2.83 -7.29
N ASN A 296 -13.85 -2.94 -8.52
CA ASN A 296 -14.11 -4.23 -9.18
C ASN A 296 -12.85 -5.08 -9.32
N SER A 297 -11.70 -4.45 -9.62
CA SER A 297 -10.42 -5.15 -9.72
C SER A 297 -9.97 -5.70 -8.36
N VAL A 298 -10.21 -4.95 -7.28
CA VAL A 298 -9.95 -5.39 -5.91
C VAL A 298 -10.84 -6.58 -5.53
N GLU A 299 -12.14 -6.49 -5.79
CA GLU A 299 -13.09 -7.58 -5.54
C GLU A 299 -12.71 -8.86 -6.28
N HIS A 300 -12.34 -8.74 -7.56
CA HIS A 300 -11.83 -9.88 -8.33
C HIS A 300 -10.56 -10.48 -7.70
N ALA A 301 -9.61 -9.65 -7.26
CA ALA A 301 -8.38 -10.13 -6.63
C ALA A 301 -8.66 -10.86 -5.30
N LEU A 302 -9.66 -10.40 -4.53
CA LEU A 302 -10.11 -11.07 -3.30
C LEU A 302 -10.73 -12.44 -3.59
N LEU A 303 -11.55 -12.58 -4.64
CA LEU A 303 -12.09 -13.88 -5.07
C LEU A 303 -10.97 -14.87 -5.47
N LEU A 304 -9.96 -14.41 -6.22
CA LEU A 304 -8.82 -15.25 -6.58
C LEU A 304 -8.03 -15.72 -5.35
N ARG A 305 -7.90 -14.86 -4.34
CA ARG A 305 -7.23 -15.22 -3.08
C ARG A 305 -7.92 -16.35 -2.37
N GLU A 306 -9.25 -16.36 -2.28
CA GLU A 306 -9.99 -17.46 -1.65
C GLU A 306 -9.65 -18.80 -2.31
N ALA A 307 -9.66 -18.83 -3.65
CA ALA A 307 -9.29 -20.03 -4.40
C ALA A 307 -7.84 -20.49 -4.13
N TRP A 308 -6.90 -19.56 -3.95
CA TRP A 308 -5.50 -19.91 -3.64
C TRP A 308 -5.29 -20.36 -2.21
N VAL A 309 -5.94 -19.72 -1.24
CA VAL A 309 -5.89 -20.14 0.18
C VAL A 309 -6.47 -21.53 0.35
N GLU A 310 -7.59 -21.85 -0.30
CA GLU A 310 -8.18 -23.19 -0.25
C GLU A 310 -7.26 -24.25 -0.85
N ARG A 311 -6.51 -23.94 -1.91
CA ARG A 311 -5.50 -24.86 -2.46
C ARG A 311 -4.33 -25.11 -1.49
N CYS A 312 -3.90 -24.08 -0.76
CA CYS A 312 -2.90 -24.26 0.29
C CYS A 312 -3.42 -25.17 1.41
N ARG A 313 -4.65 -24.93 1.88
CA ARG A 313 -5.31 -25.75 2.91
C ARG A 313 -5.47 -27.21 2.48
N PHE A 314 -5.91 -27.43 1.25
CA PHE A 314 -5.99 -28.77 0.67
C PHE A 314 -4.62 -29.47 0.66
N SER A 315 -3.59 -28.77 0.20
CA SER A 315 -2.23 -29.32 0.16
C SER A 315 -1.72 -29.65 1.57
N GLN A 316 -2.00 -28.80 2.57
CA GLN A 316 -1.64 -29.05 3.97
C GLN A 316 -2.34 -30.29 4.54
N SER A 317 -3.64 -30.47 4.25
CA SER A 317 -4.39 -31.65 4.69
C SER A 317 -3.77 -32.91 4.11
N LEU A 318 -3.55 -32.94 2.79
CA LEU A 318 -2.96 -34.09 2.10
C LEU A 318 -1.54 -34.40 2.61
N LEU A 319 -0.70 -33.39 2.79
CA LEU A 319 0.64 -33.57 3.35
C LEU A 319 0.60 -34.12 4.78
N SER A 320 -0.36 -33.69 5.60
CA SER A 320 -0.52 -34.18 6.97
C SER A 320 -0.90 -35.66 6.99
N ASP A 321 -1.80 -36.08 6.09
CA ASP A 321 -2.19 -37.48 5.93
C ASP A 321 -1.01 -38.35 5.47
N LEU A 322 -0.23 -37.88 4.48
CA LEU A 322 0.97 -38.58 3.98
C LEU A 322 2.05 -38.73 5.07
N ILE A 323 2.28 -37.69 5.86
CA ILE A 323 3.20 -37.75 7.01
C ILE A 323 2.69 -38.77 8.04
N GLY A 324 1.37 -38.79 8.31
CA GLY A 324 0.74 -39.77 9.20
C GLY A 324 0.97 -41.20 8.72
N LEU A 325 0.72 -41.48 7.45
CA LEU A 325 0.90 -42.81 6.84
C LEU A 325 2.36 -43.28 6.88
N GLN A 326 3.33 -42.41 6.60
CA GLN A 326 4.76 -42.77 6.67
C GLN A 326 5.23 -43.04 8.10
N ASN A 327 4.70 -42.31 9.09
CA ASN A 327 5.01 -42.55 10.51
C ASN A 327 4.33 -43.80 11.08
N MET A 328 3.22 -44.25 10.48
CA MET A 328 2.51 -45.47 10.84
C MET A 328 2.99 -46.71 10.07
N SER A 329 3.82 -46.55 9.04
CA SER A 329 4.47 -47.68 8.37
C SER A 329 5.52 -48.27 9.32
N PRO A 330 5.33 -49.49 9.84
CA PRO A 330 6.28 -50.06 10.78
C PRO A 330 7.62 -50.27 10.07
N VAL A 331 8.69 -49.75 10.65
CA VAL A 331 10.04 -50.28 10.48
C VAL A 331 9.96 -51.77 10.87
N GLY A 332 9.81 -52.62 9.86
CA GLY A 332 9.44 -54.02 10.08
C GLY A 332 9.46 -54.86 8.81
N GLN A 333 10.38 -54.59 7.87
CA GLN A 333 10.90 -55.67 7.04
C GLN A 333 11.82 -56.54 7.91
N VAL A 334 11.21 -57.37 8.74
CA VAL A 334 11.85 -58.63 9.12
C VAL A 334 11.90 -59.44 7.84
N VAL A 335 13.08 -59.47 7.21
CA VAL A 335 13.38 -60.45 6.18
C VAL A 335 13.03 -61.82 6.79
N PRO A 336 12.13 -62.62 6.19
CA PRO A 336 11.91 -63.96 6.67
C PRO A 336 13.22 -64.72 6.44
N VAL A 337 13.93 -65.02 7.53
CA VAL A 337 15.00 -66.00 7.52
C VAL A 337 14.36 -67.32 7.11
N CYS A 338 14.62 -67.75 5.88
CA CYS A 338 14.20 -69.05 5.37
C CYS A 338 14.87 -70.15 6.21
N PRO A 339 14.13 -70.96 6.98
CA PRO A 339 14.71 -71.98 7.83
C PRO A 339 14.84 -73.28 7.03
N GLN A 340 15.56 -73.26 5.91
CA GLN A 340 15.91 -74.48 5.16
C GLN A 340 16.89 -74.17 4.02
N CYS A 341 18.18 -74.08 4.36
CA CYS A 341 19.27 -74.35 3.43
C CYS A 341 20.47 -74.80 4.28
N HIS A 342 20.62 -76.11 4.46
CA HIS A 342 21.93 -76.69 4.75
C HIS A 342 22.84 -76.48 3.53
N PRO A 343 24.12 -76.16 3.74
CA PRO A 343 25.16 -76.67 2.88
C PRO A 343 26.06 -77.61 3.68
N SER A 344 26.19 -78.80 3.11
CA SER A 344 27.15 -79.85 3.41
C SER A 344 28.59 -79.33 3.34
N ALA A 345 29.44 -80.00 4.11
CA ALA A 345 30.87 -79.76 4.27
C ALA A 345 31.72 -79.98 3.00
N GLY A 346 32.91 -79.36 3.02
CA GLY A 346 34.10 -79.67 2.21
C GLY A 346 34.31 -78.71 1.05
N SER A 347 35.49 -78.13 0.78
CA SER A 347 36.84 -78.37 1.27
C SER A 347 37.75 -77.24 0.77
N ASP A 348 38.77 -76.90 1.56
CA ASP A 348 40.12 -76.45 1.19
C ASP A 348 40.36 -75.29 0.21
N GLY A 349 41.15 -74.31 0.68
CA GLY A 349 41.87 -73.38 -0.19
C GLY A 349 42.23 -72.07 0.49
N GLN A 350 43.38 -72.05 1.17
CA GLN A 350 43.96 -70.90 1.88
C GLN A 350 44.22 -69.65 1.01
N PRO A 351 44.48 -68.47 1.65
CA PRO A 351 44.31 -67.13 1.09
C PRO A 351 45.57 -66.63 0.35
N PRO A 352 45.57 -65.37 -0.14
CA PRO A 352 46.31 -64.41 0.68
C PRO A 352 45.72 -63.00 0.80
N ARG A 353 46.15 -62.38 1.90
CA ARG A 353 46.32 -60.94 2.19
C ARG A 353 47.07 -60.23 1.06
N TYR A 354 46.78 -58.96 0.76
CA TYR A 354 47.46 -57.73 1.22
C TYR A 354 47.05 -56.65 0.19
N GLU A 355 47.01 -55.33 0.36
CA GLU A 355 47.38 -54.32 1.36
C GLU A 355 46.76 -52.98 0.86
N ILE A 356 46.47 -52.05 1.78
CA ILE A 356 46.28 -50.58 1.63
C ILE A 356 45.40 -50.07 0.47
#